data_AF-A0ABC8CWR1-F1
#
_entry.id   AF-A0ABC8CWR1-F1
#
_cell.length_a   1.000
_cell.length_b   1.000
_cell.length_c   1.000
_cell.angle_alpha   90.00
_cell.angle_beta   90.00
_cell.angle_gamma   90.00
#
_symmetry.space_group_name_H-M   'P 1'
#
loop_
_entity.id
_entity.type
_entity.pdbx_description
1 polymer ?
#
loop_
_entity_poly.entity_id
_entity_poly.type
_entity_poly.pdbx_seq_one_letter_code
_entity_poly.pdbx_strand_id
1 'polypeptide(L)'
;MYCYTYVNQFACIFNELELWTHISSEHPTFLKTVASLSKINLPKSAVDKLDDIHKRFLGLYNDVVYLKKALRANPMLYYQSIGNIRRLINKFMFYDTQALSFYPELLEFGKENKVWQELVNHIIHEQHFMLELFKNLILQIG
;
A
#
# COMPACT_ATOMS: atom_id res chain seq x y z
N MET A 1 -13.07 -8.42 9.54
CA MET A 1 -13.96 -8.02 10.65
C MET A 1 -14.32 -6.56 10.41
N TYR A 2 -15.60 -6.26 10.13
CA TYR A 2 -16.05 -4.94 9.65
C TYR A 2 -16.15 -3.91 10.79
N CYS A 3 -15.67 -2.69 10.55
CA CYS A 3 -15.50 -1.64 11.56
C CYS A 3 -16.81 -0.88 11.85
N TYR A 4 -17.52 -1.25 12.93
CA TYR A 4 -18.91 -0.82 13.18
C TYR A 4 -19.14 0.24 14.28
N THR A 5 -18.11 0.87 14.87
CA THR A 5 -18.32 1.90 15.93
C THR A 5 -17.34 3.07 15.83
N TYR A 6 -17.82 4.33 15.93
CA TYR A 6 -17.08 5.57 15.64
C TYR A 6 -15.71 5.74 16.35
N VAL A 7 -15.57 5.35 17.61
CA VAL A 7 -14.27 5.41 18.33
C VAL A 7 -13.34 4.26 17.90
N ASN A 8 -13.90 3.13 17.48
CA ASN A 8 -13.16 2.00 16.89
C ASN A 8 -12.86 2.20 15.39
N GLN A 9 -13.57 3.09 14.69
CA GLN A 9 -13.40 3.31 13.26
C GLN A 9 -12.05 3.97 12.95
N PHE A 10 -11.64 5.00 13.69
CA PHE A 10 -10.33 5.63 13.44
C PHE A 10 -9.16 4.72 13.78
N ALA A 11 -9.24 3.98 14.89
CA ALA A 11 -8.22 2.99 15.24
C ALA A 11 -8.12 1.90 14.16
N CYS A 12 -9.26 1.43 13.64
CA CYS A 12 -9.34 0.53 12.50
C CYS A 12 -8.68 1.13 11.25
N ILE A 13 -9.08 2.32 10.82
CA ILE A 13 -8.52 3.01 9.65
C ILE A 13 -6.99 3.16 9.78
N PHE A 14 -6.48 3.50 10.96
CA PHE A 14 -5.04 3.59 11.19
C PHE A 14 -4.34 2.23 11.14
N ASN A 15 -4.97 1.16 11.65
CA ASN A 15 -4.40 -0.18 11.55
C ASN A 15 -4.35 -0.64 10.09
N GLU A 16 -5.40 -0.41 9.31
CA GLU A 16 -5.41 -0.73 7.88
C GLU A 16 -4.39 0.12 7.11
N LEU A 17 -4.35 1.44 7.33
CA LEU A 17 -3.33 2.32 6.72
C LEU A 17 -1.91 1.84 7.06
N GLU A 18 -1.62 1.55 8.33
CA GLU A 18 -0.29 1.11 8.75
C GLU A 18 0.07 -0.24 8.13
N LEU A 19 -0.85 -1.20 8.14
CA LEU A 19 -0.66 -2.53 7.56
C LEU A 19 -0.39 -2.45 6.06
N TRP A 20 -1.30 -1.82 5.31
CA TRP A 20 -1.26 -1.85 3.86
C TRP A 20 -0.17 -0.95 3.27
N THR A 21 0.18 0.15 3.94
CA THR A 21 1.35 0.94 3.51
C THR A 21 2.65 0.19 3.69
N HIS A 22 2.77 -0.59 4.77
CA HIS A 22 3.95 -1.42 5.01
C HIS A 22 4.03 -2.60 4.03
N ILE A 23 2.95 -3.36 3.86
CA ILE A 23 2.90 -4.46 2.87
C ILE A 23 3.24 -3.93 1.47
N SER A 24 2.63 -2.82 1.07
CA SER A 24 2.89 -2.20 -0.24
C SER A 24 4.33 -1.69 -0.39
N SER A 25 4.99 -1.27 0.68
CA SER A 25 6.41 -0.91 0.62
C SER A 25 7.32 -2.12 0.44
N GLU A 26 6.92 -3.30 0.92
CA GLU A 26 7.71 -4.51 0.80
C GLU A 26 7.54 -5.22 -0.56
N HIS A 27 6.38 -5.08 -1.21
CA HIS A 27 6.10 -5.69 -2.52
C HIS A 27 7.22 -5.49 -3.55
N PRO A 28 7.78 -4.28 -3.75
CA PRO A 28 8.83 -4.10 -4.73
C PRO A 28 10.14 -4.79 -4.36
N THR A 29 10.51 -4.83 -3.08
CA THR A 29 11.69 -5.55 -2.60
C THR A 29 11.52 -7.04 -2.82
N PHE A 30 10.34 -7.57 -2.54
CA PHE A 30 10.03 -8.99 -2.73
C PHE A 30 10.08 -9.37 -4.22
N LEU A 31 9.46 -8.56 -5.09
CA LEU A 31 9.50 -8.75 -6.55
C LEU A 31 10.92 -8.76 -7.10
N LYS A 32 11.76 -7.78 -6.73
CA LYS A 32 13.18 -7.75 -7.15
C LYS A 32 13.94 -8.99 -6.67
N THR A 33 13.69 -9.42 -5.44
CA THR A 33 14.36 -10.59 -4.84
C THR A 33 13.99 -11.87 -5.59
N VAL A 34 12.70 -12.12 -5.78
CA VAL A 34 12.23 -13.32 -6.47
C VAL A 34 12.66 -13.32 -7.95
N ALA A 35 12.64 -12.16 -8.61
CA ALA A 35 13.16 -12.03 -9.97
C ALA A 35 14.65 -12.42 -10.04
N SER A 36 15.48 -11.88 -9.13
CA SER A 36 16.90 -12.22 -9.06
C SER A 36 17.15 -13.71 -8.81
N LEU A 37 16.45 -14.30 -7.83
CA LEU A 37 16.58 -15.72 -7.49
C LEU A 37 16.11 -16.63 -8.63
N SER A 38 15.11 -16.19 -9.39
CA SER A 38 14.53 -16.90 -10.53
C SER A 38 15.25 -16.64 -11.85
N LYS A 39 16.35 -15.85 -11.83
CA LYS A 39 17.10 -15.42 -13.02
C LYS A 39 16.24 -14.69 -14.06
N ILE A 40 15.22 -13.97 -13.59
CA ILE A 40 14.38 -13.10 -14.42
C ILE A 40 15.06 -11.74 -14.49
N ASN A 41 15.58 -11.40 -15.66
CA ASN A 41 16.28 -10.13 -15.88
C ASN A 41 15.26 -9.00 -16.05
N LEU A 42 15.03 -8.25 -14.98
CA LEU A 42 14.25 -7.02 -15.03
C LEU A 42 15.10 -5.89 -15.65
N PRO A 43 14.57 -5.13 -16.61
CA PRO A 43 15.28 -3.97 -17.14
C PRO A 43 15.42 -2.90 -16.05
N LYS A 44 16.46 -2.07 -16.16
CA LYS A 44 16.74 -0.99 -15.20
C LYS A 44 15.52 -0.10 -14.97
N SER A 45 14.76 0.22 -16.01
CA SER A 45 13.52 1.01 -15.90
C SER A 45 12.46 0.37 -14.99
N ALA A 46 12.32 -0.96 -15.02
CA ALA A 46 11.40 -1.67 -14.14
C ALA A 46 11.91 -1.69 -12.69
N VAL A 47 13.22 -1.87 -12.51
CA VAL A 47 13.87 -1.80 -11.18
C VAL A 47 13.72 -0.40 -10.56
N ASP A 48 13.96 0.65 -11.35
CA ASP A 48 13.84 2.04 -10.90
C ASP A 48 12.38 2.38 -10.52
N LYS A 49 11.39 1.87 -11.28
CA LYS A 49 9.96 2.00 -10.93
C LYS A 49 9.62 1.27 -9.64
N LEU A 50 10.14 0.06 -9.44
CA LEU A 50 9.97 -0.71 -8.19
C LEU A 50 10.57 0.05 -6.99
N ASP A 51 11.74 0.66 -7.16
CA ASP A 51 12.39 1.47 -6.12
C ASP A 51 11.59 2.73 -5.77
N ASP A 52 10.99 3.40 -6.77
CA ASP A 52 10.13 4.55 -6.54
C ASP A 52 8.85 4.17 -5.77
N ILE A 53 8.20 3.06 -6.15
CA ILE A 53 7.03 2.54 -5.44
C ILE A 53 7.38 2.24 -3.98
N HIS A 54 8.49 1.54 -3.72
CA HIS A 54 8.96 1.23 -2.36
C HIS A 54 9.14 2.51 -1.54
N LYS A 55 9.86 3.50 -2.08
CA LYS A 55 10.14 4.77 -1.38
C LYS A 55 8.87 5.52 -1.05
N ARG A 56 7.90 5.57 -1.97
CA ARG A 56 6.63 6.28 -1.76
C ARG A 56 5.79 5.64 -0.67
N PHE A 57 5.64 4.31 -0.71
CA PHE A 57 4.88 3.59 0.31
C PHE A 57 5.58 3.59 1.67
N LEU A 58 6.91 3.45 1.71
CA LEU A 58 7.67 3.57 2.96
C LEU A 58 7.56 4.97 3.57
N GLY A 59 7.60 6.02 2.74
CA GLY A 59 7.35 7.39 3.18
C GLY A 59 5.94 7.55 3.75
N LEU A 60 4.94 6.99 3.08
CA LEU A 60 3.55 7.02 3.55
C LEU A 60 3.34 6.22 4.83
N TYR A 61 3.98 5.06 4.97
CA TYR A 61 3.99 4.27 6.20
C TYR A 61 4.52 5.08 7.38
N ASN A 62 5.66 5.76 7.19
CA ASN A 62 6.24 6.62 8.22
C ASN A 62 5.31 7.78 8.60
N ASP A 63 4.65 8.41 7.62
CA ASP A 63 3.64 9.45 7.86
C ASP A 63 2.47 8.91 8.71
N VAL A 64 1.99 7.70 8.41
CA VAL A 64 0.90 7.02 9.13
C VAL A 64 1.31 6.71 10.57
N VAL A 65 2.47 6.08 10.77
CA VAL A 65 3.00 5.73 12.10
C VAL A 65 3.19 6.97 12.96
N TYR A 66 3.74 8.04 12.37
CA TYR A 66 3.92 9.31 13.07
C TYR A 66 2.58 9.89 13.54
N LEU A 67 1.59 9.99 12.65
CA LEU A 67 0.27 10.53 13.01
C LEU A 67 -0.43 9.67 14.05
N LYS A 68 -0.37 8.34 13.91
CA LYS A 68 -0.95 7.38 14.86
C LYS A 68 -0.34 7.54 16.26
N LYS A 69 0.99 7.70 16.35
CA LYS A 69 1.69 7.93 17.62
C LYS A 69 1.28 9.27 18.25
N ALA A 70 1.18 10.34 17.46
CA ALA A 70 0.75 11.65 17.95
C ALA A 70 -0.68 11.61 18.52
N LEU A 71 -1.61 10.94 17.84
CA LEU A 71 -3.00 10.80 18.28
C LEU A 71 -3.17 9.90 19.51
N ARG A 72 -2.34 8.86 19.65
CA ARG A 72 -2.28 8.06 20.89
C ARG A 72 -1.84 8.89 22.09
N ALA A 73 -0.89 9.82 21.89
CA ALA A 73 -0.39 10.70 22.94
C ALA A 73 -1.40 11.81 23.31
N ASN A 74 -2.25 12.23 22.37
CA ASN A 74 -3.29 13.23 22.63
C ASN A 74 -4.60 12.92 21.87
N PRO A 75 -5.49 12.10 22.46
CA PRO A 75 -6.75 11.71 21.83
C PRO A 75 -7.71 12.88 21.54
N MET A 76 -7.57 14.04 22.19
CA MET A 76 -8.42 15.19 21.90
C MET A 76 -8.22 15.73 20.47
N LEU A 77 -7.11 15.36 19.80
CA LEU A 77 -6.79 15.77 18.43
C LEU A 77 -7.42 14.91 17.34
N TYR A 78 -8.17 13.85 17.69
CA TYR A 78 -8.77 12.94 16.69
C TYR A 78 -9.67 13.69 15.69
N TYR A 79 -10.56 14.56 16.18
CA TYR A 79 -11.47 15.32 15.33
C TYR A 79 -10.71 16.29 14.41
N GLN A 80 -9.65 16.93 14.92
CA GLN A 80 -8.79 17.83 14.15
C GLN A 80 -7.93 17.09 13.11
N SER A 81 -7.74 15.78 13.30
CA SER A 81 -6.90 14.94 12.44
C SER A 81 -7.67 14.24 11.32
N ILE A 82 -9.00 14.39 11.25
CA ILE A 82 -9.82 13.83 10.15
C ILE A 82 -9.28 14.25 8.77
N GLY A 83 -8.92 15.53 8.61
CA GLY A 83 -8.32 16.03 7.37
C GLY A 83 -6.97 15.38 7.05
N ASN A 84 -6.15 15.11 8.07
CA ASN A 84 -4.88 14.41 7.89
C ASN A 84 -5.09 12.95 7.49
N ILE A 85 -6.07 12.26 8.09
CA ILE A 85 -6.40 10.87 7.75
C ILE A 85 -6.90 10.78 6.31
N ARG A 86 -7.83 11.65 5.90
CA ARG A 86 -8.29 11.74 4.51
C ARG A 86 -7.13 11.96 3.54
N ARG A 87 -6.20 12.84 3.88
CA ARG A 87 -4.99 13.06 3.07
C ARG A 87 -4.14 11.80 2.95
N LEU A 88 -3.93 11.04 4.02
CA LEU A 88 -3.17 9.79 3.98
C LEU A 88 -3.86 8.72 3.13
N ILE A 89 -5.18 8.57 3.25
CA ILE A 89 -5.95 7.63 2.41
C ILE A 89 -5.89 8.03 0.93
N ASN A 90 -6.05 9.32 0.61
CA ASN A 90 -5.95 9.79 -0.76
C ASN A 90 -4.54 9.59 -1.34
N LYS A 91 -3.48 9.85 -0.56
CA LYS A 91 -2.10 9.53 -0.96
C LYS A 91 -1.94 8.03 -1.22
N PHE A 92 -2.48 7.19 -0.34
CA PHE A 92 -2.46 5.74 -0.51
C PHE A 92 -3.08 5.32 -1.85
N MET A 93 -4.35 5.70 -2.08
CA MET A 93 -5.08 5.33 -3.30
C MET A 93 -4.37 5.84 -4.56
N PHE A 94 -3.77 7.03 -4.50
CA PHE A 94 -3.00 7.59 -5.60
C PHE A 94 -1.73 6.79 -5.91
N TYR A 95 -0.94 6.44 -4.90
CA TYR A 95 0.27 5.62 -5.08
C TYR A 95 -0.10 4.21 -5.53
N ASP A 96 -1.17 3.66 -5.00
CA ASP A 96 -1.62 2.33 -5.35
C ASP A 96 -2.13 2.23 -6.79
N THR A 97 -2.87 3.25 -7.25
CA THR A 97 -3.28 3.34 -8.66
C THR A 97 -2.07 3.34 -9.61
N GLN A 98 -0.98 4.01 -9.22
CA GLN A 98 0.26 3.98 -10.00
C GLN A 98 0.92 2.60 -9.98
N ALA A 99 0.98 1.95 -8.81
CA ALA A 99 1.52 0.60 -8.70
C ALA A 99 0.70 -0.41 -9.54
N LEU A 100 -0.63 -0.35 -9.45
CA LEU A 100 -1.55 -1.17 -10.25
C LEU A 100 -1.45 -0.93 -11.75
N SER A 101 -1.10 0.28 -12.19
CA SER A 101 -0.83 0.54 -13.61
C SER A 101 0.48 -0.08 -14.09
N PHE A 102 1.44 -0.29 -13.19
CA PHE A 102 2.78 -0.78 -13.51
C PHE A 102 2.94 -2.29 -13.34
N TYR A 103 2.41 -2.89 -12.27
CA TYR A 103 2.61 -4.31 -11.99
C TYR A 103 2.20 -5.26 -13.13
N PRO A 104 1.15 -4.99 -13.95
CA PRO A 104 0.87 -5.80 -15.13
C PRO A 104 2.02 -5.83 -16.14
N GLU A 105 2.82 -4.76 -16.25
CA GLU A 105 4.03 -4.75 -17.10
C GLU A 105 5.04 -5.81 -16.66
N LEU A 106 5.03 -6.22 -15.38
CA LEU A 106 5.97 -7.20 -14.85
C LEU A 106 5.66 -8.63 -15.31
N LEU A 107 4.42 -8.91 -15.71
CA LEU A 107 4.00 -10.21 -16.25
C LEU A 107 4.65 -10.49 -17.62
N GLU A 108 5.08 -9.45 -18.33
CA GLU A 108 5.80 -9.59 -19.59
C GLU A 108 7.21 -10.18 -19.39
N PHE A 109 7.77 -10.07 -18.18
CA PHE A 109 9.02 -10.72 -17.82
C PHE A 109 8.76 -12.11 -17.26
N GLY A 110 9.64 -13.07 -17.55
CA GLY A 110 9.54 -14.42 -16.99
C GLY A 110 8.22 -15.13 -17.30
N LYS A 111 7.67 -14.97 -18.51
CA LYS A 111 6.39 -15.57 -18.96
C LYS A 111 6.28 -17.07 -18.68
N GLU A 112 7.37 -17.80 -18.87
CA GLU A 112 7.44 -19.24 -18.63
C GLU A 112 7.58 -19.61 -17.15
N ASN A 113 7.92 -18.65 -16.28
CA ASN A 113 8.08 -18.90 -14.85
C ASN A 113 6.74 -18.74 -14.13
N LYS A 114 6.05 -19.87 -13.92
CA LYS A 114 4.74 -19.91 -13.25
C LYS A 114 4.75 -19.31 -11.84
N VAL A 115 5.84 -19.49 -11.08
CA VAL A 115 5.95 -18.94 -9.72
C VAL A 115 5.99 -17.41 -9.77
N TRP A 116 6.73 -16.85 -10.71
CA TRP A 116 6.76 -15.41 -10.95
C TRP A 116 5.40 -14.86 -11.38
N GLN A 117 4.75 -15.52 -12.36
CA GLN A 117 3.43 -15.10 -12.83
C GLN A 117 2.40 -15.12 -11.70
N GLU A 118 2.39 -16.18 -10.89
CA GLU A 118 1.48 -16.28 -9.73
C GLU A 118 1.77 -15.19 -8.70
N LEU A 119 3.05 -14.94 -8.39
CA LEU A 119 3.44 -13.91 -7.43
C LEU A 119 2.99 -12.51 -7.87
N VAL A 120 3.27 -12.13 -9.12
CA VAL A 120 2.90 -10.81 -9.63
C VAL A 120 1.37 -10.65 -9.63
N ASN A 121 0.63 -11.68 -10.05
CA ASN A 121 -0.83 -11.66 -10.00
C ASN A 121 -1.37 -11.57 -8.56
N HIS A 122 -0.78 -12.30 -7.62
CA HIS A 122 -1.15 -12.24 -6.21
C HIS A 122 -0.99 -10.81 -5.66
N ILE A 123 0.16 -10.17 -5.92
CA ILE A 123 0.40 -8.78 -5.51
C ILE A 123 -0.62 -7.84 -6.16
N ILE A 124 -0.93 -7.99 -7.46
CA ILE A 124 -1.95 -7.18 -8.14
C ILE A 124 -3.33 -7.35 -7.47
N HIS A 125 -3.71 -8.58 -7.10
CA HIS A 125 -4.96 -8.84 -6.39
C HIS A 125 -5.00 -8.20 -5.00
N GLU A 126 -3.91 -8.27 -4.24
CA GLU A 126 -3.81 -7.59 -2.95
C GLU A 126 -3.93 -6.08 -3.10
N GLN A 127 -3.26 -5.49 -4.11
CA GLN A 127 -3.38 -4.06 -4.39
C GLN A 127 -4.82 -3.67 -4.75
N HIS A 128 -5.50 -4.45 -5.60
CA HIS A 128 -6.90 -4.19 -5.92
C HIS A 128 -7.81 -4.29 -4.68
N PHE A 129 -7.59 -5.30 -3.84
CA PHE A 129 -8.34 -5.47 -2.60
C PHE A 129 -8.21 -4.24 -1.70
N MET A 130 -6.98 -3.77 -1.47
CA MET A 130 -6.74 -2.62 -0.61
C MET A 130 -7.22 -1.30 -1.22
N LEU A 131 -7.16 -1.13 -2.56
CA LEU A 131 -7.77 0.03 -3.22
C LEU A 131 -9.27 0.13 -2.93
N GLU A 132 -9.99 -0.99 -3.07
CA GLU A 132 -11.42 -1.03 -2.77
C GLU A 132 -11.70 -0.86 -1.27
N LEU A 133 -10.86 -1.42 -0.40
CA LEU A 133 -10.93 -1.17 1.04
C LEU A 133 -10.84 0.33 1.33
N PHE A 134 -9.85 1.05 0.80
CA PHE A 134 -9.65 2.46 1.09
C PHE A 134 -10.69 3.37 0.45
N LYS A 135 -11.22 3.03 -0.72
CA LYS A 135 -12.41 3.68 -1.29
C LYS A 135 -13.62 3.55 -0.35
N ASN A 136 -13.80 2.41 0.31
CA ASN A 136 -14.87 2.23 1.28
C ASN A 136 -14.60 2.96 2.61
N LEU A 137 -13.35 2.94 3.09
CA LEU A 137 -12.98 3.61 4.34
C LEU A 137 -13.09 5.13 4.22
N ILE A 138 -12.71 5.74 3.09
CA ILE A 138 -12.79 7.20 2.94
C ILE A 138 -14.23 7.73 2.97
N LEU A 139 -15.20 6.93 2.51
CA LEU A 139 -16.62 7.28 2.57
C LEU A 139 -17.20 7.23 3.99
N GLN A 140 -16.58 6.45 4.89
CA GLN A 140 -16.96 6.38 6.30
C GLN A 140 -16.40 7.55 7.12
N ILE A 141 -15.40 8.25 6.59
CA ILE A 141 -14.82 9.45 7.18
C ILE A 141 -15.55 10.64 6.55
N GLY A 142 -16.59 11.13 7.23
CA GLY A 142 -17.45 12.25 6.80
C GLY A 142 -16.68 13.45 6.26
#